data_AF-A0A9X4AVW5-F1
#
_entry.id   AF-A0A9X4AVW5-F1
#
_cell.length_a   1.000
_cell.length_b   1.000
_cell.length_c   1.000
_cell.angle_alpha   90.00
_cell.angle_beta   90.00
_cell.angle_gamma   90.00
#
_symmetry.space_group_name_H-M   'P 1'
#
loop_
_entity.id
_entity.type
_entity.pdbx_description
1 polymer ?
#
loop_
_entity_poly.entity_id
_entity_poly.type
_entity_poly.pdbx_seq_one_letter_code
_entity_poly.pdbx_strand_id
1 'polypeptide(L)'
;MSYSVMAYAVKFDKLKPVFGSGDDKLRRQICGRFKADLARQADWFDSEIAGGAPTPFDAVKALIMGTVPEKGHGFMYAYAYARIVEHFGRYLDNNAFSSIRWEFMEAVEEDWKKSGLDEALPISDLYVGKALCTFPPPDDFPRHGYWSPEQVVAGNKRFDEIHISAETDYVHDAIVAARKWVREASSKGEGIVGFYY
;
A
#
# COMPACT_ATOMS: atom_id res chain seq x y z
N MET A 1 0.74 10.17 18.10
CA MET A 1 0.86 8.82 17.51
C MET A 1 1.86 8.90 16.37
N SER A 2 2.57 7.82 16.11
CA SER A 2 3.65 7.76 15.13
C SER A 2 3.20 6.82 14.02
N TYR A 3 3.15 7.32 12.80
CA TYR A 3 2.60 6.63 11.63
C TYR A 3 3.71 6.23 10.66
N SER A 4 3.36 5.40 9.68
CA SER A 4 4.27 5.08 8.58
C SER A 4 3.56 4.80 7.27
N VAL A 5 4.17 5.17 6.15
CA VAL A 5 3.76 4.71 4.81
C VAL A 5 4.72 3.63 4.35
N MET A 6 4.26 2.39 4.24
CA MET A 6 4.98 1.33 3.55
C MET A 6 4.69 1.39 2.05
N ALA A 7 5.69 1.18 1.21
CA ALA A 7 5.55 1.20 -0.24
C ALA A 7 6.16 -0.04 -0.89
N TYR A 8 5.48 -0.58 -1.90
CA TYR A 8 5.92 -1.76 -2.65
C TYR A 8 5.78 -1.50 -4.15
N ALA A 9 6.84 -1.73 -4.91
CA ALA A 9 6.77 -1.76 -6.38
C ALA A 9 6.25 -3.13 -6.83
N VAL A 10 5.22 -3.16 -7.68
CA VAL A 10 4.52 -4.38 -8.08
C VAL A 10 4.16 -4.38 -9.55
N LYS A 11 4.27 -5.56 -10.17
CA LYS A 11 3.72 -5.84 -11.50
C LYS A 11 2.23 -6.12 -11.43
N PHE A 12 1.40 -5.17 -11.86
CA PHE A 12 -0.06 -5.24 -11.70
C PHE A 12 -0.70 -6.35 -12.54
N ASP A 13 -0.13 -6.63 -13.72
CA ASP A 13 -0.51 -7.76 -14.58
C ASP A 13 -0.30 -9.12 -13.90
N LYS A 14 0.64 -9.22 -12.96
CA LYS A 14 0.87 -10.42 -12.15
C LYS A 14 0.02 -10.46 -10.88
N LEU A 15 -0.18 -9.32 -10.23
CA LEU A 15 -0.88 -9.27 -8.95
C LEU A 15 -2.41 -9.30 -9.11
N LYS A 16 -2.99 -8.53 -10.04
CA LYS A 16 -4.45 -8.45 -10.22
C LYS A 16 -5.11 -9.82 -10.42
N PRO A 17 -4.57 -10.74 -11.26
CA PRO A 17 -5.18 -12.05 -11.47
C PRO A 17 -5.19 -12.96 -10.24
N VAL A 18 -4.42 -12.66 -9.18
CA VAL A 18 -4.38 -13.47 -7.96
C VAL A 18 -5.69 -13.41 -7.19
N PHE A 19 -6.32 -12.24 -7.17
CA PHE A 19 -7.55 -12.02 -6.42
C PHE A 19 -8.72 -12.71 -7.12
N GLY A 20 -9.39 -13.62 -6.42
CA GLY A 20 -10.44 -14.46 -7.01
C GLY A 20 -9.92 -15.58 -7.94
N SER A 21 -8.63 -15.86 -7.96
CA SER A 21 -8.04 -16.95 -8.78
C SER A 21 -8.45 -18.35 -8.33
N GLY A 22 -8.79 -18.53 -7.06
CA GLY A 22 -9.00 -19.86 -6.47
C GLY A 22 -7.72 -20.67 -6.24
N ASP A 23 -6.53 -20.08 -6.40
CA ASP A 23 -5.26 -20.80 -6.28
C ASP A 23 -4.91 -21.14 -4.81
N ASP A 24 -5.37 -22.31 -4.35
CA ASP A 24 -5.10 -22.79 -2.99
C ASP A 24 -3.61 -23.05 -2.73
N LYS A 25 -2.83 -23.37 -3.77
CA LYS A 25 -1.39 -23.58 -3.64
C LYS A 25 -0.71 -22.25 -3.32
N LEU A 26 -1.03 -21.19 -4.07
CA LEU A 26 -0.53 -19.84 -3.81
C LEU A 26 -0.97 -19.35 -2.42
N ARG A 27 -2.24 -19.57 -2.04
CA ARG A 27 -2.71 -19.25 -0.68
C ARG A 27 -1.84 -19.91 0.39
N ARG A 28 -1.55 -21.20 0.27
CA ARG A 28 -0.69 -21.92 1.22
C ARG A 28 0.73 -21.35 1.25
N GLN A 29 1.28 -20.97 0.10
CA GLN A 29 2.61 -20.34 0.01
C GLN A 29 2.65 -19.00 0.74
N ILE A 30 1.65 -18.13 0.53
CA ILE A 30 1.56 -16.83 1.19
C ILE A 30 1.37 -17.00 2.69
N CYS A 31 0.40 -17.81 3.13
CA CYS A 31 0.18 -18.08 4.56
C CYS A 31 1.40 -18.73 5.23
N GLY A 32 2.14 -19.57 4.50
CA GLY A 32 3.38 -20.18 4.99
C GLY A 32 4.49 -19.17 5.18
N ARG A 33 4.74 -18.31 4.18
CA ARG A 33 5.76 -17.25 4.22
C ARG A 33 5.52 -16.27 5.37
N PHE A 34 4.27 -15.88 5.61
CA PHE A 34 3.90 -14.89 6.63
C PHE A 34 3.30 -15.51 7.89
N LYS A 35 3.54 -16.80 8.15
CA LYS A 35 2.88 -17.54 9.24
C LYS A 35 3.02 -16.84 10.60
N ALA A 36 4.22 -16.40 10.95
CA ALA A 36 4.49 -15.75 12.22
C ALA A 36 3.78 -14.38 12.34
N ASP A 37 3.78 -13.59 11.26
CA ASP A 37 3.10 -12.30 11.24
C ASP A 37 1.58 -12.44 11.31
N LEU A 38 1.01 -13.42 10.60
CA LEU A 38 -0.42 -13.71 10.64
C LEU A 38 -0.85 -14.23 12.00
N ALA A 39 -0.03 -15.05 12.67
CA ALA A 39 -0.30 -15.50 14.04
C ALA A 39 -0.28 -14.32 15.03
N ARG A 40 0.76 -13.47 14.97
CA ARG A 40 0.84 -12.26 15.80
C ARG A 40 -0.33 -11.30 15.56
N GLN A 41 -0.79 -11.15 14.32
CA GLN A 41 -1.99 -10.37 14.01
C GLN A 41 -3.25 -11.01 14.59
N ALA A 42 -3.36 -12.35 14.56
CA ALA A 42 -4.49 -13.03 15.18
C ALA A 42 -4.51 -12.79 16.70
N ASP A 43 -3.35 -12.84 17.36
CA ASP A 43 -3.23 -12.54 18.79
C ASP A 43 -3.60 -11.08 19.11
N TRP A 44 -3.20 -10.13 18.24
CA TRP A 44 -3.54 -8.72 18.42
C TRP A 44 -5.06 -8.50 18.28
N PHE A 45 -5.69 -9.11 17.29
CA PHE A 45 -7.11 -8.94 17.00
C PHE A 45 -8.00 -10.04 17.59
N ASP A 46 -7.57 -10.70 18.67
CA ASP A 46 -8.30 -11.82 19.28
C ASP A 46 -9.72 -11.42 19.69
N SER A 47 -9.90 -10.20 20.23
CA SER A 47 -11.21 -9.65 20.58
C SER A 47 -12.14 -9.50 19.38
N GLU A 48 -11.64 -8.97 18.27
CA GLU A 48 -12.39 -8.74 17.05
C GLU A 48 -12.74 -10.06 16.37
N ILE A 49 -11.82 -11.03 16.41
CA ILE A 49 -12.04 -12.39 15.91
C ILE A 49 -13.10 -13.09 16.74
N ALA A 50 -13.04 -13.00 18.08
CA ALA A 50 -14.09 -13.49 18.96
C ALA A 50 -15.45 -12.80 18.70
N GLY A 51 -15.41 -11.54 18.24
CA GLY A 51 -16.56 -10.77 17.78
C GLY A 51 -17.05 -11.08 16.36
N GLY A 52 -16.45 -12.04 15.65
CA GLY A 52 -16.88 -12.48 14.33
C GLY A 52 -16.03 -12.00 13.15
N ALA A 53 -14.92 -11.29 13.40
CA ALA A 53 -13.97 -10.97 12.35
C ALA A 53 -13.28 -12.24 11.81
N PRO A 54 -12.95 -12.30 10.51
CA PRO A 54 -12.15 -13.42 9.98
C PRO A 54 -10.77 -13.42 10.61
N THR A 55 -10.17 -14.59 10.78
CA THR A 55 -8.75 -14.67 11.12
C THR A 55 -7.90 -14.08 9.97
N PRO A 56 -6.66 -13.62 10.24
CA PRO A 56 -5.77 -13.16 9.17
C PRO A 56 -5.54 -14.22 8.07
N PHE A 57 -5.53 -15.51 8.44
CA PHE A 57 -5.43 -16.63 7.50
C PHE A 57 -6.68 -16.76 6.61
N ASP A 58 -7.87 -16.60 7.20
CA ASP A 58 -9.13 -16.66 6.47
C ASP A 58 -9.32 -15.44 5.57
N ALA A 59 -8.84 -14.26 5.99
CA ALA A 59 -8.87 -13.06 5.16
C ALA A 59 -7.98 -13.21 3.91
N VAL A 60 -6.76 -13.76 4.04
CA VAL A 60 -5.90 -14.10 2.89
C VAL A 60 -6.58 -15.12 1.98
N LYS A 61 -7.18 -16.16 2.57
CA LYS A 61 -7.95 -17.16 1.82
C LYS A 61 -9.08 -16.51 1.04
N ALA A 62 -9.89 -15.67 1.67
CA ALA A 62 -11.06 -15.05 1.04
C ALA A 62 -10.67 -14.18 -0.16
N LEU A 63 -9.60 -13.40 -0.05
CA LEU A 63 -9.08 -12.57 -1.15
C LEU A 63 -8.65 -13.41 -2.37
N ILE A 64 -7.95 -14.53 -2.14
CA ILE A 64 -7.48 -15.41 -3.22
C ILE A 64 -8.63 -16.23 -3.81
N MET A 65 -9.56 -16.67 -2.97
CA MET A 65 -10.71 -17.48 -3.39
C MET A 65 -11.86 -16.64 -3.96
N GLY A 66 -11.81 -15.31 -3.82
CA GLY A 66 -12.88 -14.42 -4.29
C GLY A 66 -14.15 -14.53 -3.43
N THR A 67 -14.02 -14.94 -2.17
CA THR A 67 -15.13 -15.16 -1.24
C THR A 67 -15.20 -14.07 -0.16
N VAL A 68 -14.70 -12.87 -0.46
CA VAL A 68 -14.76 -11.72 0.45
C VAL A 68 -16.22 -11.25 0.55
N PRO A 69 -16.75 -11.04 1.77
CA PRO A 69 -18.10 -10.50 1.95
C PRO A 69 -18.18 -9.05 1.48
N GLU A 70 -19.38 -8.58 1.15
CA GLU A 70 -19.61 -7.20 0.71
C GLU A 70 -19.41 -6.16 1.81
N LYS A 71 -19.56 -6.54 3.09
CA LYS A 71 -19.51 -5.65 4.25
C LYS A 71 -18.83 -6.30 5.45
N GLY A 72 -18.31 -5.45 6.35
CA GLY A 72 -17.75 -5.84 7.64
C GLY A 72 -16.26 -6.15 7.61
N HIS A 73 -15.59 -5.82 8.71
CA HIS A 73 -14.18 -6.15 9.01
C HIS A 73 -13.18 -5.82 7.89
N GLY A 74 -13.37 -4.68 7.20
CA GLY A 74 -12.51 -4.25 6.09
C GLY A 74 -11.02 -4.17 6.45
N PHE A 75 -10.71 -3.83 7.70
CA PHE A 75 -9.34 -3.80 8.22
C PHE A 75 -8.63 -5.17 8.11
N MET A 76 -9.31 -6.29 8.38
CA MET A 76 -8.72 -7.63 8.25
C MET A 76 -8.34 -7.94 6.81
N TYR A 77 -9.22 -7.59 5.86
CA TYR A 77 -8.94 -7.75 4.44
C TYR A 77 -7.83 -6.80 3.97
N ALA A 78 -7.75 -5.59 4.51
CA ALA A 78 -6.67 -4.65 4.21
C ALA A 78 -5.30 -5.17 4.69
N TYR A 79 -5.22 -5.75 5.91
CA TYR A 79 -4.00 -6.42 6.39
C TYR A 79 -3.63 -7.64 5.54
N ALA A 80 -4.61 -8.47 5.16
CA ALA A 80 -4.37 -9.61 4.28
C ALA A 80 -3.93 -9.18 2.87
N TYR A 81 -4.54 -8.13 2.31
CA TYR A 81 -4.15 -7.51 1.05
C TYR A 81 -2.69 -7.03 1.11
N ALA A 82 -2.28 -6.39 2.21
CA ALA A 82 -0.88 -5.98 2.42
C ALA A 82 0.10 -7.15 2.33
N ARG A 83 -0.21 -8.31 2.93
CA ARG A 83 0.63 -9.52 2.84
C ARG A 83 0.69 -10.11 1.43
N ILE A 84 -0.40 -10.07 0.70
CA ILE A 84 -0.41 -10.51 -0.71
C ILE A 84 0.45 -9.55 -1.54
N VAL A 85 0.31 -8.23 -1.36
CA VAL A 85 1.14 -7.24 -2.04
C VAL A 85 2.62 -7.40 -1.70
N GLU A 86 2.97 -7.59 -0.42
CA GLU A 86 4.34 -7.86 0.03
C GLU A 86 4.90 -9.17 -0.55
N HIS A 87 4.04 -10.15 -0.83
CA HIS A 87 4.47 -11.39 -1.46
C HIS A 87 4.99 -11.17 -2.89
N PHE A 88 4.26 -10.38 -3.68
CA PHE A 88 4.51 -10.12 -5.09
C PHE A 88 5.37 -8.89 -5.35
N GLY A 89 5.41 -7.98 -4.39
CA GLY A 89 6.05 -6.69 -4.49
C GLY A 89 7.49 -6.70 -3.99
N ARG A 90 8.23 -5.71 -4.45
CA ARG A 90 9.54 -5.36 -3.91
C ARG A 90 9.37 -4.18 -2.98
N TYR A 91 9.76 -4.35 -1.72
CA TYR A 91 9.77 -3.27 -0.74
C TYR A 91 10.62 -2.09 -1.24
N LEU A 92 10.08 -0.89 -1.04
CA LEU A 92 10.73 0.37 -1.32
C LEU A 92 11.05 1.05 0.01
N ASP A 93 12.30 1.48 0.17
CA ASP A 93 12.80 2.05 1.42
C ASP A 93 11.96 3.24 1.88
N ASN A 94 11.34 3.12 3.05
CA ASN A 94 10.40 4.08 3.61
C ASN A 94 10.92 4.83 4.84
N ASN A 95 12.24 4.92 5.01
CA ASN A 95 12.84 5.68 6.12
C ASN A 95 12.29 7.11 6.25
N ALA A 96 12.15 7.84 5.13
CA ALA A 96 11.60 9.20 5.12
C ALA A 96 10.08 9.28 5.38
N PHE A 97 9.38 8.13 5.33
CA PHE A 97 7.96 8.01 5.60
C PHE A 97 7.69 7.12 6.83
N SER A 98 8.67 7.00 7.73
CA SER A 98 8.58 6.20 8.96
C SER A 98 8.65 7.09 10.18
N SER A 99 7.87 6.73 11.20
CA SER A 99 7.74 7.50 12.44
C SER A 99 7.28 8.95 12.24
N ILE A 100 6.34 9.13 11.32
CA ILE A 100 5.84 10.44 10.90
C ILE A 100 4.57 10.82 11.65
N ARG A 101 4.24 12.12 11.64
CA ARG A 101 2.94 12.62 12.09
C ARG A 101 2.03 12.91 10.90
N TRP A 102 0.75 13.13 11.15
CA TRP A 102 -0.18 13.47 10.07
C TRP A 102 0.18 14.80 9.40
N GLU A 103 0.57 15.79 10.20
CA GLU A 103 0.97 17.13 9.74
C GLU A 103 2.18 17.08 8.80
N PHE A 104 3.02 16.05 8.92
CA PHE A 104 4.11 15.82 7.98
C PHE A 104 3.58 15.44 6.59
N MET A 105 2.57 14.57 6.51
CA MET A 105 1.95 14.21 5.24
C MET A 105 1.24 15.42 4.59
N GLU A 106 0.61 16.27 5.40
CA GLU A 106 0.00 17.52 4.92
C GLU A 106 1.04 18.45 4.31
N ALA A 107 2.19 18.64 4.97
CA ALA A 107 3.27 19.47 4.45
C ALA A 107 3.87 18.90 3.15
N VAL A 108 4.10 17.58 3.09
CA VAL A 108 4.55 16.91 1.86
C VAL A 108 3.55 17.12 0.74
N GLU A 109 2.25 16.91 0.99
CA GLU A 109 1.19 17.07 0.00
C GLU A 109 1.06 18.52 -0.48
N GLU A 110 1.26 19.51 0.40
CA GLU A 110 1.25 20.92 0.05
C GLU A 110 2.37 21.26 -0.95
N ASP A 111 3.61 20.87 -0.65
CA ASP A 111 4.75 21.12 -1.55
C ASP A 111 4.64 20.29 -2.85
N TRP A 112 4.04 19.10 -2.77
CA TRP A 112 3.70 18.28 -3.94
C TRP A 112 2.75 19.04 -4.88
N LYS A 113 1.68 19.63 -4.34
CA LYS A 113 0.68 20.41 -5.09
C LYS A 113 1.25 21.70 -5.67
N LYS A 114 2.07 22.44 -4.89
CA LYS A 114 2.74 23.66 -5.39
C LYS A 114 3.61 23.39 -6.62
N SER A 115 4.18 22.19 -6.72
CA SER A 115 4.98 21.78 -7.88
C SER A 115 4.16 21.29 -9.09
N GLY A 116 2.85 21.08 -8.91
CA GLY A 116 1.96 20.49 -9.92
C GLY A 116 2.25 19.01 -10.17
N LEU A 117 2.81 18.29 -9.20
CA LEU A 117 2.98 16.82 -9.30
C LEU A 117 1.68 16.07 -9.06
N ASP A 118 0.80 16.63 -8.26
CA ASP A 118 -0.47 16.04 -7.88
C ASP A 118 -1.37 15.75 -9.10
N GLU A 119 -1.26 16.52 -10.17
CA GLU A 119 -1.98 16.26 -11.42
C GLU A 119 -1.62 14.92 -12.06
N ALA A 120 -0.36 14.49 -11.94
CA ALA A 120 0.12 13.23 -12.51
C ALA A 120 0.21 12.10 -11.49
N LEU A 121 0.50 12.45 -10.24
CA LEU A 121 0.89 11.53 -9.19
C LEU A 121 0.46 12.05 -7.81
N PRO A 122 -0.85 12.06 -7.48
CA PRO A 122 -1.33 12.52 -6.17
C PRO A 122 -0.76 11.64 -5.06
N ILE A 123 -0.07 12.22 -4.06
CA ILE A 123 0.52 11.42 -2.99
C ILE A 123 -0.53 10.72 -2.11
N SER A 124 -1.69 11.33 -1.95
CA SER A 124 -2.84 10.77 -1.26
C SER A 124 -3.37 9.48 -1.90
N ASP A 125 -3.14 9.26 -3.20
CA ASP A 125 -3.51 8.00 -3.86
C ASP A 125 -2.76 6.80 -3.30
N LEU A 126 -1.62 6.97 -2.61
CA LEU A 126 -0.89 5.86 -1.97
C LEU A 126 -1.48 5.41 -0.64
N TYR A 127 -2.22 6.26 0.07
CA TYR A 127 -2.69 5.96 1.43
C TYR A 127 -4.19 6.21 1.66
N VAL A 128 -4.88 6.88 0.75
CA VAL A 128 -6.36 7.02 0.76
C VAL A 128 -6.92 6.66 -0.62
N GLY A 129 -6.23 5.77 -1.33
CA GLY A 129 -6.57 5.37 -2.68
C GLY A 129 -7.48 4.15 -2.75
N LYS A 130 -7.41 3.45 -3.87
CA LYS A 130 -8.15 2.21 -4.13
C LYS A 130 -7.23 1.00 -3.98
N ALA A 131 -7.79 -0.17 -3.69
CA ALA A 131 -7.08 -1.43 -3.81
C ALA A 131 -7.12 -1.96 -5.26
N LEU A 132 -6.24 -2.94 -5.54
CA LEU A 132 -6.25 -3.68 -6.81
C LEU A 132 -7.32 -4.78 -6.88
N CYS A 133 -8.09 -4.95 -5.81
CA CYS A 133 -9.22 -5.87 -5.69
C CYS A 133 -10.33 -5.26 -4.84
N THR A 134 -11.47 -5.94 -4.78
CA THR A 134 -12.65 -5.48 -4.03
C THR A 134 -12.72 -6.16 -2.68
N PHE A 135 -12.81 -5.37 -1.61
CA PHE A 135 -13.14 -5.79 -0.25
C PHE A 135 -13.77 -4.62 0.50
N PRO A 136 -14.46 -4.86 1.63
CA PRO A 136 -15.05 -3.80 2.44
C PRO A 136 -13.97 -2.78 2.83
N PRO A 137 -14.22 -1.46 2.67
CA PRO A 137 -13.24 -0.47 3.05
C PRO A 137 -12.92 -0.59 4.56
N PRO A 138 -11.64 -0.47 4.96
CA PRO A 138 -11.29 -0.40 6.37
C PRO A 138 -11.76 0.94 6.96
N ASP A 139 -12.35 0.89 8.16
CA ASP A 139 -12.72 2.11 8.90
C ASP A 139 -11.50 2.79 9.55
N ASP A 140 -10.39 2.06 9.67
CA ASP A 140 -9.16 2.50 10.33
C ASP A 140 -7.91 2.06 9.52
N PHE A 141 -7.06 1.18 10.07
CA PHE A 141 -5.81 0.76 9.46
C PHE A 141 -5.80 -0.70 8.96
N PRO A 142 -4.97 -1.03 7.96
CA PRO A 142 -4.21 -0.10 7.12
C PRO A 142 -5.10 0.62 6.13
N ARG A 143 -4.88 1.93 6.00
CA ARG A 143 -5.32 2.63 4.80
C ARG A 143 -4.35 2.29 3.67
N HIS A 144 -4.82 2.32 2.44
CA HIS A 144 -4.05 1.82 1.32
C HIS A 144 -4.44 2.52 0.04
N GLY A 145 -3.59 2.35 -0.97
CA GLY A 145 -3.81 2.92 -2.27
C GLY A 145 -2.70 2.52 -3.22
N TYR A 146 -2.74 3.04 -4.45
CA TYR A 146 -1.70 2.76 -5.42
C TYR A 146 -1.53 3.91 -6.42
N TRP A 147 -0.32 3.96 -6.98
CA TRP A 147 -0.04 4.57 -8.28
C TRP A 147 0.06 3.50 -9.35
N SER A 148 -0.71 3.64 -10.42
CA SER A 148 -0.67 2.71 -11.54
C SER A 148 0.67 2.77 -12.27
N PRO A 149 1.06 1.75 -13.05
CA PRO A 149 2.26 1.83 -13.89
C PRO A 149 2.27 3.08 -14.79
N GLU A 150 1.11 3.48 -15.31
CA GLU A 150 0.95 4.68 -16.13
C GLU A 150 1.19 5.96 -15.32
N GLN A 151 0.61 6.05 -14.11
CA GLN A 151 0.87 7.18 -13.20
C GLN A 151 2.35 7.23 -12.81
N VAL A 152 2.99 6.09 -12.51
CA VAL A 152 4.42 6.03 -12.19
C VAL A 152 5.28 6.51 -13.36
N VAL A 153 4.97 6.12 -14.60
CA VAL A 153 5.69 6.60 -15.80
C VAL A 153 5.48 8.11 -16.00
N ALA A 154 4.25 8.59 -15.88
CA ALA A 154 3.93 10.01 -16.01
C ALA A 154 4.60 10.86 -14.91
N GLY A 155 4.54 10.40 -13.66
CA GLY A 155 5.19 11.02 -12.51
C GLY A 155 6.70 11.05 -12.66
N ASN A 156 7.33 9.98 -13.16
CA ASN A 156 8.78 9.95 -13.40
C ASN A 156 9.20 11.03 -14.41
N LYS A 157 8.46 11.17 -15.51
CA LYS A 157 8.69 12.23 -16.49
C LYS A 157 8.52 13.61 -15.84
N ARG A 158 7.47 13.79 -15.04
CA ARG A 158 7.18 15.06 -14.39
C ARG A 158 8.27 15.46 -13.40
N PHE A 159 8.81 14.52 -12.62
CA PHE A 159 9.94 14.76 -11.70
C PHE A 159 11.20 15.31 -12.38
N ASP A 160 11.41 15.02 -13.66
CA ASP A 160 12.55 15.54 -14.42
C ASP A 160 12.32 16.96 -14.96
N GLU A 161 11.07 17.41 -15.03
CA GLU A 161 10.67 18.71 -15.58
C GLU A 161 10.49 19.79 -14.52
N ILE A 162 10.38 19.41 -13.25
CA ILE A 162 10.05 20.32 -12.15
C ILE A 162 11.19 20.45 -11.15
N HIS A 163 11.18 21.59 -10.46
CA HIS A 163 11.90 21.76 -9.22
C HIS A 163 10.88 21.84 -8.08
N ILE A 164 11.07 21.01 -7.05
CA ILE A 164 10.22 21.01 -5.87
C ILE A 164 11.02 21.68 -4.76
N SER A 165 10.61 22.88 -4.36
CA SER A 165 11.13 23.50 -3.14
C SER A 165 10.42 22.89 -1.95
N ALA A 166 11.17 22.24 -1.06
CA ALA A 166 10.64 21.74 0.20
C ALA A 166 10.77 22.80 1.29
N GLU A 167 9.75 22.94 2.13
CA GLU A 167 9.81 23.85 3.28
C GLU A 167 10.85 23.41 4.33
N THR A 168 11.08 22.11 4.46
CA THR A 168 12.01 21.53 5.44
C THR A 168 12.84 20.40 4.84
N ASP A 169 13.99 20.10 5.46
CA ASP A 169 14.84 18.97 5.08
C ASP A 169 14.10 17.63 5.15
N TYR A 170 13.20 17.46 6.13
CA TYR A 170 12.39 16.25 6.25
C TYR A 170 11.41 16.07 5.07
N VAL A 171 10.76 17.16 4.63
CA VAL A 171 9.88 17.15 3.46
C VAL A 171 10.68 16.89 2.19
N HIS A 172 11.86 17.50 2.09
CA HIS A 172 12.80 17.25 0.99
C HIS A 172 13.18 15.77 0.89
N ASP A 173 13.54 15.14 2.02
CA ASP A 173 13.92 13.73 2.06
C ASP A 173 12.79 12.79 1.63
N ALA A 174 11.54 13.09 2.02
CA ALA A 174 10.36 12.35 1.55
C ALA A 174 10.16 12.49 0.03
N ILE A 175 10.29 13.69 -0.52
CA ILE A 175 10.21 13.94 -1.96
C ILE A 175 11.31 13.18 -2.70
N VAL A 176 12.54 13.19 -2.20
CA VAL A 176 13.67 12.46 -2.79
C VAL A 176 13.43 10.95 -2.73
N ALA A 177 12.93 10.43 -1.61
CA ALA A 177 12.59 9.02 -1.45
C ALA A 177 11.51 8.58 -2.45
N ALA A 178 10.42 9.35 -2.56
CA ALA A 178 9.35 9.05 -3.50
C ALA A 178 9.79 9.19 -4.97
N ARG A 179 10.64 10.17 -5.30
CA ARG A 179 11.27 10.27 -6.64
C ARG A 179 12.09 9.02 -6.96
N LYS A 180 12.87 8.52 -5.98
CA LYS A 180 13.64 7.28 -6.14
C LYS A 180 12.73 6.08 -6.38
N TRP A 181 11.65 5.95 -5.60
CA TRP A 181 10.64 4.90 -5.78
C TRP A 181 10.09 4.89 -7.21
N VAL A 182 9.63 6.06 -7.67
CA VAL A 182 9.02 6.25 -8.99
C VAL A 182 10.01 5.93 -10.10
N ARG A 183 11.26 6.38 -9.99
CA ARG A 183 12.31 6.08 -10.96
C ARG A 183 12.60 4.59 -11.07
N GLU A 184 12.73 3.91 -9.94
CA GLU A 184 12.99 2.47 -9.90
C GLU A 184 11.82 1.66 -10.47
N ALA A 185 10.59 1.97 -10.08
CA ALA A 185 9.39 1.27 -10.53
C ALA A 185 9.11 1.52 -12.03
N SER A 186 9.27 2.76 -12.49
CA SER A 186 9.10 3.16 -13.89
C SER A 186 10.02 2.35 -14.83
N SER A 187 11.29 2.16 -14.44
CA SER A 187 12.26 1.39 -15.24
C SER A 187 11.88 -0.09 -15.45
N LYS A 188 10.94 -0.62 -14.66
CA LYS A 188 10.50 -2.03 -14.67
C LYS A 188 9.06 -2.22 -15.13
N GLY A 189 8.35 -1.14 -15.45
CA GLY A 189 6.92 -1.16 -15.75
C GLY A 189 6.07 -1.60 -14.55
N GLU A 190 6.48 -1.21 -13.33
CA GLU A 190 5.80 -1.53 -12.08
C GLU A 190 4.90 -0.36 -11.64
N GLY A 191 3.76 -0.66 -11.02
CA GLY A 191 3.02 0.30 -10.21
C GLY A 191 3.55 0.30 -8.78
N ILE A 192 3.10 1.24 -7.95
CA ILE A 192 3.49 1.32 -6.53
C ILE A 192 2.23 1.20 -5.68
N VAL A 193 2.22 0.30 -4.70
CA VAL A 193 1.13 0.15 -3.73
C VAL A 193 1.62 0.66 -2.38
N GLY A 194 0.83 1.53 -1.75
CA GLY A 194 1.11 2.12 -0.44
C GLY A 194 0.19 1.58 0.65
N PHE A 195 0.71 1.55 1.88
CA PHE A 195 -0.04 1.21 3.09
C PHE A 195 0.33 2.20 4.20
N TYR A 196 -0.67 2.88 4.74
CA TYR A 196 -0.51 3.79 5.87
C TYR A 196 -0.99 3.11 7.15
N TYR A 197 -0.14 3.14 8.17
CA TYR A 197 -0.33 2.58 9.51
C TYR A 197 -0.13 3.65 10.57
#